data_AF-A8UN71-F1
#
_entry.id   AF-A8UN71-F1
#
_cell.length_a   1.000
_cell.length_b   1.000
_cell.length_c   1.000
_cell.angle_alpha   90.00
_cell.angle_beta   90.00
_cell.angle_gamma   90.00
#
_symmetry.space_group_name_H-M   'P 1'
#
loop_
_entity.id
_entity.type
_entity.pdbx_description
1 polymer ?
#
loop_
_entity_poly.entity_id
_entity_poly.type
_entity_poly.pdbx_seq_one_letter_code
_entity_poly.pdbx_strand_id
1 'polypeptide(L)'
;MKKITFILLLTILCLNDTNAQSTATYDINFTSTWNSSDHGTLPSNAHWSNLVGANHNSNITFLEMGGTATTGIENVAETGSNSVFNSEVIAAINAGNAEQWLNQPFSPFAAISSATLSNVVVSEDHPLLTLISMIAPSPDWIIAVNGLNLWDTSMNKWKETFTIDLFPYDAGTENGFGYSIDNTATNPRGVITNIAGAAGYPFGTEKIGTLTITFKSTTLSTDTFETINDIKLFPNPSSSGKITVSNSNSLNLIEIYDVLGKKVKQNTINTSSNEHSIDVTDLNKGVYIVRLTDVSGNTETKKLILN
;
A
#
# COMPACT_ATOMS: atom_id res chain seq x y z
N MET A 1 -61.33 -28.87 -10.94
CA MET A 1 -60.31 -28.23 -10.09
C MET A 1 -59.18 -27.76 -10.99
N LYS A 2 -59.10 -26.46 -11.31
CA LYS A 2 -58.01 -25.90 -12.13
C LYS A 2 -56.80 -25.65 -11.21
N LYS A 3 -55.68 -26.32 -11.48
CA LYS A 3 -54.41 -26.08 -10.79
C LYS A 3 -53.82 -24.79 -11.35
N ILE A 4 -53.73 -23.76 -10.51
CA ILE A 4 -53.01 -22.51 -10.82
C ILE A 4 -51.60 -22.72 -10.28
N THR A 5 -50.63 -22.83 -11.18
CA THR A 5 -49.21 -22.90 -10.83
C THR A 5 -48.69 -21.48 -10.69
N PHE A 6 -48.31 -21.10 -9.46
CA PHE A 6 -47.69 -19.81 -9.17
C PHE A 6 -46.18 -19.96 -9.39
N ILE A 7 -45.63 -19.29 -10.42
CA ILE A 7 -44.19 -19.23 -10.66
C ILE A 7 -43.67 -18.01 -9.89
N LEU A 8 -42.96 -18.27 -8.79
CA LEU A 8 -42.28 -17.25 -8.01
C LEU A 8 -40.94 -16.94 -8.70
N LEU A 9 -40.85 -15.80 -9.37
CA LEU A 9 -39.62 -15.30 -9.98
C LEU A 9 -38.78 -14.65 -8.87
N LEU A 10 -37.76 -15.36 -8.38
CA LEU A 10 -36.81 -14.84 -7.40
C LEU A 10 -35.74 -14.02 -8.13
N THR A 11 -35.91 -12.70 -8.20
CA THR A 11 -34.87 -11.79 -8.67
C THR A 11 -33.80 -11.65 -7.59
N ILE A 12 -32.65 -12.30 -7.80
CA ILE A 12 -31.43 -12.06 -7.02
C ILE A 12 -30.89 -10.70 -7.46
N LEU A 13 -31.14 -9.67 -6.66
CA LEU A 13 -30.42 -8.41 -6.74
C LEU A 13 -29.03 -8.64 -6.14
N CYS A 14 -28.04 -8.97 -6.98
CA CYS A 14 -26.64 -8.83 -6.60
C CYS A 14 -26.35 -7.33 -6.50
N LEU A 15 -26.43 -6.78 -5.30
CA LEU A 15 -25.81 -5.50 -4.98
C LEU A 15 -24.30 -5.76 -4.95
N ASN A 16 -23.62 -5.50 -6.06
CA ASN A 16 -22.18 -5.32 -6.03
C ASN A 16 -21.96 -3.95 -5.39
N ASP A 17 -21.77 -3.91 -4.08
CA ASP A 17 -21.27 -2.71 -3.40
C ASP A 17 -19.81 -2.51 -3.85
N THR A 18 -19.62 -1.85 -4.98
CA THR A 18 -18.32 -1.35 -5.41
C THR A 18 -17.99 -0.15 -4.53
N ASN A 19 -17.44 -0.41 -3.35
CA ASN A 19 -16.90 0.66 -2.51
C ASN A 19 -15.67 1.22 -3.21
N ALA A 20 -15.72 2.52 -3.47
CA ALA A 20 -14.56 3.26 -3.94
C ALA A 20 -13.42 3.11 -2.93
N GLN A 21 -12.33 2.46 -3.35
CA GLN A 21 -11.22 2.17 -2.46
C GLN A 21 -10.22 3.32 -2.50
N SER A 22 -9.95 3.94 -1.34
CA SER A 22 -8.89 4.93 -1.26
C SER A 22 -7.53 4.27 -1.02
N THR A 23 -6.49 4.96 -1.46
CA THR A 23 -5.11 4.64 -1.08
C THR A 23 -4.51 5.84 -0.35
N ALA A 24 -3.56 5.57 0.53
CA ALA A 24 -2.72 6.59 1.17
C ALA A 24 -1.25 6.39 0.85
N THR A 25 -0.51 7.49 0.84
CA THR A 25 0.94 7.51 0.70
C THR A 25 1.56 7.91 2.03
N TYR A 26 2.54 7.13 2.49
CA TYR A 26 3.26 7.34 3.73
C TYR A 26 4.77 7.39 3.50
N ASP A 27 5.48 8.23 4.25
CA ASP A 27 6.91 8.03 4.51
C ASP A 27 7.05 7.33 5.86
N ILE A 28 7.75 6.20 5.89
CA ILE A 28 7.93 5.38 7.09
C ILE A 28 9.40 5.39 7.47
N ASN A 29 9.73 6.02 8.60
CA ASN A 29 11.11 6.20 9.03
C ASN A 29 11.34 5.56 10.40
N PHE A 30 12.24 4.59 10.45
CA PHE A 30 12.80 4.13 11.72
C PHE A 30 14.03 4.95 12.07
N THR A 31 14.08 5.46 13.30
CA THR A 31 15.26 6.11 13.89
C THR A 31 15.72 5.29 15.09
N SER A 32 16.96 4.80 15.04
CA SER A 32 17.57 4.07 16.14
C SER A 32 17.97 5.00 17.28
N THR A 33 17.70 4.55 18.50
CA THR A 33 18.25 5.09 19.75
C THR A 33 19.15 4.08 20.45
N TRP A 34 19.61 3.03 19.76
CA TRP A 34 20.52 2.01 20.29
C TRP A 34 21.91 2.60 20.58
N ASN A 35 22.04 3.18 21.78
CA ASN A 35 23.24 3.85 22.27
C ASN A 35 23.68 3.27 23.63
N SER A 36 24.91 3.57 24.03
CA SER A 36 25.49 2.99 25.24
C SER A 36 25.03 3.59 26.57
N SER A 37 24.40 4.77 26.54
CA SER A 37 23.79 5.38 27.73
C SER A 37 22.54 4.59 28.14
N ASP A 38 21.69 4.26 27.16
CA ASP A 38 20.38 3.68 27.41
C ASP A 38 20.40 2.13 27.36
N HIS A 39 21.35 1.55 26.62
CA HIS A 39 21.42 0.10 26.34
C HIS A 39 22.76 -0.54 26.75
N GLY A 40 23.53 0.13 27.62
CA GLY A 40 24.78 -0.41 28.16
C GLY A 40 25.88 -0.61 27.11
N THR A 41 26.81 -1.53 27.36
CA THR A 41 27.95 -1.74 26.44
C THR A 41 27.48 -2.36 25.13
N LEU A 42 27.73 -1.66 24.02
CA LEU A 42 27.43 -2.15 22.67
C LEU A 42 28.54 -3.06 22.13
N PRO A 43 28.21 -4.02 21.24
CA PRO A 43 29.23 -4.84 20.60
C PRO A 43 30.05 -4.04 19.59
N SER A 44 31.23 -4.56 19.23
CA SER A 44 31.96 -4.05 18.06
C SER A 44 31.12 -4.23 16.80
N ASN A 45 31.14 -3.23 15.92
CA ASN A 45 30.33 -3.22 14.69
C ASN A 45 28.83 -3.38 14.95
N ALA A 46 28.31 -2.79 16.04
CA ALA A 46 26.87 -2.71 16.26
C ALA A 46 26.16 -2.06 15.04
N HIS A 47 25.20 -2.76 14.44
CA HIS A 47 24.51 -2.35 13.22
C HIS A 47 23.13 -3.01 13.10
N TRP A 48 22.44 -2.71 12.00
CA TRP A 48 21.12 -3.24 11.66
C TRP A 48 21.19 -3.98 10.33
N SER A 49 20.44 -5.06 10.16
CA SER A 49 20.11 -5.51 8.80
C SER A 49 19.18 -4.50 8.12
N ASN A 50 18.93 -4.66 6.83
CA ASN A 50 17.90 -3.85 6.17
C ASN A 50 16.57 -3.93 6.93
N LEU A 51 15.85 -2.81 6.95
CA LEU A 51 14.45 -2.76 7.37
C LEU A 51 13.61 -3.32 6.23
N VAL A 52 13.00 -4.47 6.48
CA VAL A 52 12.24 -5.21 5.45
C VAL A 52 10.82 -5.53 5.92
N GLY A 53 9.91 -5.75 4.98
CA GLY A 53 8.54 -6.10 5.31
C GLY A 53 7.56 -5.89 4.17
N ALA A 54 6.30 -5.68 4.51
CA ALA A 54 5.21 -5.55 3.55
C ALA A 54 4.01 -4.83 4.17
N ASN A 55 3.17 -4.22 3.32
CA ASN A 55 1.79 -3.97 3.69
C ASN A 55 0.88 -5.10 3.18
N HIS A 56 -0.13 -5.45 3.98
CA HIS A 56 -0.92 -6.66 3.83
C HIS A 56 -2.30 -6.55 4.47
N ASN A 57 -3.12 -7.58 4.23
CA ASN A 57 -4.44 -7.72 4.84
C ASN A 57 -4.42 -8.73 6.00
N SER A 58 -5.57 -8.95 6.63
CA SER A 58 -5.70 -9.83 7.80
C SER A 58 -5.66 -11.33 7.48
N ASN A 59 -5.58 -11.73 6.21
CA ASN A 59 -5.51 -13.14 5.83
C ASN A 59 -4.09 -13.70 5.90
N ILE A 60 -3.10 -12.87 6.21
CA ILE A 60 -1.71 -13.25 6.39
C ILE A 60 -1.11 -12.60 7.64
N THR A 61 -0.30 -13.39 8.35
CA THR A 61 0.52 -12.93 9.48
C THR A 61 1.96 -13.33 9.18
N PHE A 62 2.84 -12.35 8.96
CA PHE A 62 4.25 -12.61 8.67
C PHE A 62 5.10 -12.85 9.92
N LEU A 63 4.77 -12.16 11.01
CA LEU A 63 5.36 -12.36 12.33
C LEU A 63 4.32 -12.01 13.39
N GLU A 64 4.40 -12.63 14.56
CA GLU A 64 3.49 -12.35 15.68
C GLU A 64 4.25 -12.48 17.00
N MET A 65 4.14 -11.49 17.88
CA MET A 65 4.70 -11.57 19.22
C MET A 65 4.01 -12.70 20.00
N GLY A 66 4.81 -13.63 20.54
CA GLY A 66 4.32 -14.88 21.13
C GLY A 66 4.05 -16.00 20.13
N GLY A 67 4.20 -15.76 18.82
CA GLY A 67 4.16 -16.77 17.76
C GLY A 67 5.55 -17.30 17.39
N THR A 68 5.60 -18.40 16.65
CA THR A 68 6.85 -18.97 16.12
C THR A 68 7.29 -18.24 14.85
N ALA A 69 8.57 -17.89 14.76
CA ALA A 69 9.16 -17.30 13.56
C ALA A 69 9.12 -18.26 12.36
N THR A 70 8.75 -17.75 11.18
CA THR A 70 8.92 -18.46 9.90
C THR A 70 10.41 -18.62 9.58
N THR A 71 10.73 -19.46 8.60
CA THR A 71 12.11 -19.56 8.09
C THR A 71 12.60 -18.23 7.50
N GLY A 72 11.73 -17.44 6.88
CA GLY A 72 12.07 -16.09 6.44
C GLY A 72 12.47 -15.17 7.59
N ILE A 73 11.69 -15.18 8.67
CA ILE A 73 11.95 -14.34 9.85
C ILE A 73 13.22 -14.78 10.59
N GLU A 74 13.42 -16.08 10.77
CA GLU A 74 14.66 -16.67 11.32
C GLU A 74 15.90 -16.21 10.54
N ASN A 75 15.88 -16.33 9.21
CA ASN A 75 17.01 -15.93 8.38
C ASN A 75 17.32 -14.43 8.50
N VAL A 76 16.30 -13.59 8.63
CA VAL A 76 16.50 -12.15 8.93
C VAL A 76 17.11 -11.99 10.31
N ALA A 77 16.58 -12.65 11.33
CA ALA A 77 17.00 -12.52 12.72
C ALA A 77 18.44 -12.98 12.98
N GLU A 78 18.90 -14.05 12.33
CA GLU A 78 20.21 -14.65 12.61
C GLU A 78 21.31 -14.12 11.68
N THR A 79 20.97 -13.79 10.43
CA THR A 79 21.98 -13.46 9.40
C THR A 79 21.71 -12.16 8.65
N GLY A 80 20.57 -11.50 8.89
CA GLY A 80 20.11 -10.37 8.10
C GLY A 80 19.69 -10.73 6.67
N SER A 81 19.63 -12.02 6.33
CA SER A 81 19.25 -12.50 5.01
C SER A 81 17.74 -12.44 4.82
N ASN A 82 17.28 -11.59 3.91
CA ASN A 82 15.86 -11.36 3.65
C ASN A 82 15.32 -12.09 2.41
N SER A 83 16.11 -12.96 1.76
CA SER A 83 15.70 -13.61 0.51
C SER A 83 14.49 -14.54 0.68
N VAL A 84 14.45 -15.29 1.78
CA VAL A 84 13.33 -16.21 2.05
C VAL A 84 12.10 -15.42 2.46
N PHE A 85 12.26 -14.40 3.32
CA PHE A 85 11.14 -13.54 3.71
C PHE A 85 10.54 -12.78 2.52
N ASN A 86 11.37 -12.26 1.61
CA ASN A 86 10.89 -11.69 0.35
C ASN A 86 10.05 -12.70 -0.44
N SER A 87 10.50 -13.97 -0.53
CA SER A 87 9.74 -15.02 -1.22
C SER A 87 8.39 -15.30 -0.56
N GLU A 88 8.32 -15.27 0.78
CA GLU A 88 7.07 -15.38 1.54
C GLU A 88 6.13 -14.21 1.24
N VAL A 89 6.65 -12.97 1.16
CA VAL A 89 5.88 -11.78 0.78
C VAL A 89 5.38 -11.86 -0.66
N ILE A 90 6.22 -12.23 -1.63
CA ILE A 90 5.80 -12.39 -3.03
C ILE A 90 4.70 -13.47 -3.16
N ALA A 91 4.79 -14.56 -2.40
CA ALA A 91 3.74 -15.57 -2.37
C ALA A 91 2.41 -14.99 -1.83
N ALA A 92 2.47 -14.16 -0.78
CA ALA A 92 1.29 -13.47 -0.24
C ALA A 92 0.70 -12.46 -1.24
N ILE A 93 1.53 -11.72 -1.99
CA ILE A 93 1.08 -10.81 -3.06
C ILE A 93 0.34 -11.59 -4.14
N ASN A 94 0.90 -12.70 -4.62
CA ASN A 94 0.27 -13.55 -5.64
C ASN A 94 -1.05 -14.18 -5.15
N ALA A 95 -1.21 -14.34 -3.84
CA ALA A 95 -2.43 -14.82 -3.21
C ALA A 95 -3.46 -13.70 -2.93
N GLY A 96 -3.14 -12.44 -3.23
CA GLY A 96 -4.01 -11.28 -2.93
C GLY A 96 -4.06 -10.93 -1.45
N ASN A 97 -3.01 -11.25 -0.69
CA ASN A 97 -2.92 -10.99 0.75
C ASN A 97 -1.93 -9.87 1.13
N ALA A 98 -1.12 -9.40 0.18
CA ALA A 98 -0.16 -8.31 0.35
C ALA A 98 -0.02 -7.50 -0.95
N GLU A 99 0.55 -6.29 -0.89
CA GLU A 99 0.67 -5.44 -2.07
C GLU A 99 2.11 -5.19 -2.52
N GLN A 100 3.04 -5.05 -1.57
CA GLN A 100 4.42 -4.71 -1.92
C GLN A 100 5.44 -5.27 -0.95
N TRP A 101 6.63 -5.52 -1.48
CA TRP A 101 7.83 -5.80 -0.71
C TRP A 101 8.54 -4.48 -0.37
N LEU A 102 8.82 -4.29 0.91
CA LEU A 102 9.53 -3.14 1.45
C LEU A 102 10.93 -3.57 1.85
N ASN A 103 11.95 -2.80 1.45
CA ASN A 103 13.33 -3.09 1.77
C ASN A 103 14.18 -1.81 1.72
N GLN A 104 14.73 -1.43 2.87
CA GLN A 104 15.55 -0.23 3.00
C GLN A 104 16.80 -0.51 3.85
N PRO A 105 18.02 -0.26 3.32
CA PRO A 105 19.23 -0.30 4.14
C PRO A 105 19.27 0.86 5.14
N PHE A 106 19.87 0.58 6.28
CA PHE A 106 20.18 1.57 7.30
C PHE A 106 21.40 2.41 6.91
N SER A 107 21.34 3.71 7.19
CA SER A 107 22.44 4.63 6.96
C SER A 107 22.58 5.62 8.12
N PRO A 108 23.77 5.72 8.75
CA PRO A 108 24.98 4.92 8.48
C PRO A 108 24.84 3.45 8.91
N PHE A 109 25.77 2.58 8.49
CA PHE A 109 25.86 1.21 8.99
C PHE A 109 26.45 1.21 10.42
N ALA A 110 25.60 1.52 11.41
CA ALA A 110 25.98 1.69 12.80
C ALA A 110 24.76 1.51 13.73
N ALA A 111 25.00 1.43 15.05
CA ALA A 111 23.95 1.32 16.06
C ALA A 111 23.00 2.52 16.02
N ILE A 112 23.54 3.75 16.00
CA ILE A 112 22.78 4.98 15.77
C ILE A 112 22.67 5.21 14.27
N SER A 113 21.46 5.02 13.76
CA SER A 113 21.17 4.98 12.33
C SER A 113 19.68 5.22 12.07
N SER A 114 19.31 5.32 10.80
CA SER A 114 17.93 5.41 10.34
C SER A 114 17.71 4.68 9.02
N ALA A 115 16.47 4.28 8.78
CA ALA A 115 16.01 3.72 7.51
C ALA A 115 14.64 4.34 7.16
N THR A 116 14.55 4.99 6.01
CA THR A 116 13.31 5.61 5.50
C THR A 116 12.79 4.87 4.27
N LEU A 117 11.61 4.27 4.37
CA LEU A 117 10.82 3.80 3.25
C LEU A 117 9.94 4.97 2.77
N SER A 118 10.29 5.56 1.64
CA SER A 118 9.61 6.75 1.12
C SER A 118 8.47 6.40 0.17
N ASN A 119 7.40 7.19 0.20
CA ASN A 119 6.23 7.07 -0.69
C ASN A 119 5.61 5.67 -0.73
N VAL A 120 5.50 5.00 0.42
CA VAL A 120 4.82 3.71 0.55
C VAL A 120 3.33 3.93 0.33
N VAL A 121 2.77 3.29 -0.71
CA VAL A 121 1.35 3.38 -1.05
C VAL A 121 0.61 2.20 -0.41
N VAL A 122 -0.47 2.47 0.31
CA VAL A 122 -1.23 1.48 1.07
C VAL A 122 -2.71 1.62 0.72
N SER A 123 -3.38 0.51 0.41
CA SER A 123 -4.83 0.48 0.15
C SER A 123 -5.65 0.07 1.37
N GLU A 124 -6.94 0.42 1.37
CA GLU A 124 -7.89 -0.02 2.40
C GLU A 124 -8.03 -1.54 2.51
N ASP A 125 -7.71 -2.31 1.45
CA ASP A 125 -7.75 -3.77 1.51
C ASP A 125 -6.52 -4.35 2.19
N HIS A 126 -5.38 -3.65 2.12
CA HIS A 126 -4.11 -4.08 2.70
C HIS A 126 -3.52 -3.03 3.67
N PRO A 127 -4.28 -2.62 4.71
CA PRO A 127 -3.91 -1.48 5.55
C PRO A 127 -2.91 -1.83 6.65
N LEU A 128 -2.56 -3.11 6.82
CA LEU A 128 -1.67 -3.58 7.88
C LEU A 128 -0.22 -3.50 7.42
N LEU A 129 0.65 -2.95 8.26
CA LEU A 129 2.08 -2.86 8.01
C LEU A 129 2.85 -3.80 8.93
N THR A 130 3.66 -4.69 8.34
CA THR A 130 4.64 -5.51 9.07
C THR A 130 6.04 -5.14 8.63
N LEU A 131 6.93 -4.92 9.60
CA LEU A 131 8.34 -4.59 9.39
C LEU A 131 9.24 -5.34 10.37
N ILE A 132 10.46 -5.67 9.95
CA ILE A 132 11.47 -6.36 10.75
C ILE A 132 12.87 -5.90 10.36
N SER A 133 13.78 -5.87 11.34
CA SER A 133 15.23 -5.72 11.13
C SER A 133 15.98 -6.40 12.27
N MET A 134 17.11 -7.04 11.93
CA MET A 134 18.02 -7.65 12.88
C MET A 134 18.79 -6.59 13.68
N ILE A 135 18.91 -6.80 14.98
CA ILE A 135 19.86 -6.12 15.85
C ILE A 135 21.16 -6.90 15.79
N ALA A 136 22.26 -6.30 15.32
CA ALA A 136 23.44 -7.06 14.95
C ALA A 136 24.73 -6.52 15.57
N PRO A 137 25.70 -7.38 15.92
CA PRO A 137 25.59 -8.85 15.99
C PRO A 137 24.68 -9.31 17.13
N SER A 138 23.91 -10.37 16.92
CA SER A 138 23.13 -11.05 17.95
C SER A 138 22.84 -12.50 17.52
N PRO A 139 22.35 -13.36 18.42
CA PRO A 139 21.92 -14.70 18.05
C PRO A 139 20.76 -14.65 17.06
N ASP A 140 19.63 -14.04 17.46
CA ASP A 140 18.41 -13.96 16.67
C ASP A 140 17.54 -12.74 17.06
N TRP A 141 18.17 -11.63 17.44
CA TRP A 141 17.46 -10.48 17.98
C TRP A 141 17.00 -9.53 16.88
N ILE A 142 15.78 -9.01 17.04
CA ILE A 142 15.10 -8.17 16.05
C ILE A 142 14.40 -6.98 16.69
N ILE A 143 14.16 -5.95 15.89
CA ILE A 143 12.97 -5.11 16.05
C ILE A 143 11.86 -5.62 15.15
N ALA A 144 10.61 -5.45 15.57
CA ALA A 144 9.47 -5.87 14.77
C ALA A 144 8.26 -4.96 14.94
N VAL A 145 7.51 -4.80 13.85
CA VAL A 145 6.18 -4.23 13.79
C VAL A 145 5.27 -5.33 13.27
N ASN A 146 4.26 -5.70 14.04
CA ASN A 146 3.30 -6.74 13.68
C ASN A 146 1.97 -6.11 13.26
N GLY A 147 1.64 -6.19 11.98
CA GLY A 147 0.29 -5.89 11.48
C GLY A 147 -0.25 -4.52 11.91
N LEU A 148 0.59 -3.49 11.93
CA LEU A 148 0.19 -2.15 12.35
C LEU A 148 -0.85 -1.59 11.38
N ASN A 149 -2.10 -1.48 11.83
CA ASN A 149 -3.17 -0.98 10.98
C ASN A 149 -3.03 0.54 10.76
N LEU A 150 -2.85 0.95 9.50
CA LEU A 150 -2.76 2.35 9.08
C LEU A 150 -4.12 2.96 8.76
N TRP A 151 -5.17 2.15 8.63
CA TRP A 151 -6.56 2.58 8.53
C TRP A 151 -7.19 2.68 9.92
N ASP A 152 -7.81 3.81 10.22
CA ASP A 152 -8.62 3.97 11.42
C ASP A 152 -10.06 3.55 11.11
N THR A 153 -10.42 2.32 11.51
CA THR A 153 -11.76 1.77 11.30
C THR A 153 -12.84 2.51 12.09
N SER A 154 -12.50 3.22 13.17
CA SER A 154 -13.47 3.96 13.98
C SER A 154 -13.81 5.31 13.36
N MET A 155 -12.84 5.94 12.70
CA MET A 155 -13.00 7.22 12.02
C MET A 155 -13.22 7.09 10.51
N ASN A 156 -13.14 5.87 9.96
CA ASN A 156 -13.21 5.56 8.54
C ASN A 156 -12.28 6.45 7.69
N LYS A 157 -11.02 6.53 8.12
CA LYS A 157 -9.99 7.35 7.47
C LYS A 157 -8.59 6.79 7.68
N TRP A 158 -7.67 7.18 6.82
CA TRP A 158 -6.24 6.97 7.01
C TRP A 158 -5.73 7.66 8.27
N LYS A 159 -4.87 6.98 9.03
CA LYS A 159 -4.21 7.57 10.20
C LYS A 159 -3.28 8.69 9.74
N GLU A 160 -3.40 9.84 10.40
CA GLU A 160 -2.48 10.97 10.28
C GLU A 160 -1.11 10.61 10.86
N THR A 161 -0.10 11.47 10.67
CA THR A 161 1.25 11.26 11.17
C THR A 161 1.31 10.89 12.65
N PHE A 162 2.02 9.80 12.97
CA PHE A 162 2.19 9.30 14.33
C PHE A 162 3.52 8.57 14.53
N THR A 163 3.84 8.24 15.78
CA THR A 163 5.05 7.50 16.15
C THR A 163 4.73 6.31 17.03
N ILE A 164 5.51 5.24 16.91
CA ILE A 164 5.51 4.12 17.86
C ILE A 164 6.94 3.85 18.34
N ASP A 165 7.05 3.47 19.61
CA ASP A 165 8.30 3.06 20.21
C ASP A 165 8.54 1.57 19.95
N LEU A 166 9.76 1.20 19.57
CA LEU A 166 10.14 -0.18 19.32
C LEU A 166 11.15 -0.65 20.37
N PHE A 167 11.06 -1.94 20.67
CA PHE A 167 11.85 -2.65 21.67
C PHE A 167 12.50 -3.88 21.03
N PRO A 168 13.60 -4.40 21.63
CA PRO A 168 14.24 -5.62 21.15
C PRO A 168 13.37 -6.85 21.45
N TYR A 169 13.34 -7.77 20.49
CA TYR A 169 12.71 -9.08 20.58
C TYR A 169 13.74 -10.17 20.25
N ASP A 170 13.61 -11.32 20.88
CA ASP A 170 14.30 -12.57 20.55
C ASP A 170 13.36 -13.41 19.65
N ALA A 171 13.86 -13.91 18.52
CA ALA A 171 13.02 -14.64 17.55
C ALA A 171 12.68 -16.07 18.01
N GLY A 172 13.40 -16.61 18.99
CA GLY A 172 13.23 -17.95 19.53
C GLY A 172 13.80 -19.05 18.65
N THR A 173 14.78 -18.75 17.79
CA THR A 173 15.39 -19.68 16.84
C THR A 173 16.85 -19.99 17.13
N GLU A 174 17.56 -19.11 17.84
CA GLU A 174 18.95 -19.33 18.24
C GLU A 174 19.17 -19.02 19.74
N ASN A 175 19.88 -19.89 20.47
CA ASN A 175 20.10 -19.67 21.90
C ASN A 175 21.20 -18.63 22.12
N GLY A 176 20.93 -17.55 22.86
CA GLY A 176 22.00 -16.70 23.36
C GLY A 176 21.50 -15.45 24.07
N PHE A 177 22.27 -15.01 25.08
CA PHE A 177 21.92 -13.85 25.91
C PHE A 177 22.85 -12.65 25.68
N GLY A 178 23.90 -12.81 24.88
CA GLY A 178 24.86 -11.76 24.57
C GLY A 178 24.99 -11.55 23.07
N TYR A 179 25.63 -10.45 22.68
CA TYR A 179 25.94 -10.14 21.28
C TYR A 179 26.94 -11.17 20.70
N SER A 180 26.43 -12.24 20.11
CA SER A 180 27.20 -13.39 19.58
C SER A 180 26.54 -13.90 18.29
N ILE A 181 27.35 -14.33 17.32
CA ILE A 181 26.90 -14.84 16.01
C ILE A 181 27.12 -16.35 15.83
N ASP A 182 27.66 -17.01 16.86
CA ASP A 182 27.98 -18.44 16.84
C ASP A 182 27.33 -19.08 18.06
N ASN A 183 26.08 -19.47 17.88
CA ASN A 183 25.31 -20.08 18.95
C ASN A 183 24.57 -21.33 18.45
N THR A 184 24.00 -22.08 19.39
CA THR A 184 23.27 -23.31 19.04
C THR A 184 21.81 -22.99 18.77
N ALA A 185 21.23 -23.57 17.72
CA ALA A 185 19.79 -23.46 17.43
C ALA A 185 18.91 -23.83 18.64
N THR A 186 17.83 -23.07 18.83
CA THR A 186 16.80 -23.31 19.84
C THR A 186 15.92 -24.49 19.42
N ASN A 187 15.96 -25.57 20.22
CA ASN A 187 15.23 -26.80 19.91
C ASN A 187 14.53 -27.39 21.17
N PRO A 188 13.18 -27.49 21.19
CA PRO A 188 12.24 -27.07 20.14
C PRO A 188 12.24 -25.55 19.94
N ARG A 189 11.79 -25.07 18.76
CA ARG A 189 11.68 -23.63 18.48
C ARG A 189 10.87 -22.92 19.56
N GLY A 190 11.36 -21.75 19.95
CA GLY A 190 10.66 -20.82 20.83
C GLY A 190 9.63 -19.97 20.11
N VAL A 191 9.34 -18.83 20.73
CA VAL A 191 8.38 -17.83 20.23
C VAL A 191 9.00 -16.44 20.32
N ILE A 192 8.55 -15.53 19.45
CA ILE A 192 9.03 -14.16 19.41
C ILE A 192 8.71 -13.46 20.73
N THR A 193 9.73 -13.09 21.50
CA THR A 193 9.59 -12.64 22.89
C THR A 193 10.24 -11.28 23.09
N ASN A 194 9.57 -10.36 23.77
CA ASN A 194 10.16 -9.07 24.13
C ASN A 194 11.26 -9.29 25.18
N ILE A 195 12.46 -8.78 24.92
CA ILE A 195 13.63 -8.94 25.79
C ILE A 195 14.10 -7.64 26.46
N ALA A 196 13.33 -6.55 26.34
CA ALA A 196 13.61 -5.30 27.05
C ALA A 196 13.48 -5.50 28.57
N GLY A 197 14.56 -5.23 29.30
CA GLY A 197 14.62 -5.42 30.75
C GLY A 197 14.60 -6.88 31.20
N ALA A 198 14.71 -7.84 30.27
CA ALA A 198 14.77 -9.26 30.59
C ALA A 198 16.14 -9.62 31.18
N ALA A 199 16.15 -10.51 32.17
CA ALA A 199 17.38 -10.92 32.85
C ALA A 199 18.33 -11.65 31.88
N GLY A 200 19.60 -11.26 31.90
CA GLY A 200 20.65 -11.85 31.06
C GLY A 200 20.90 -11.13 29.74
N TYR A 201 19.91 -10.41 29.21
CA TYR A 201 20.04 -9.65 27.97
C TYR A 201 20.70 -8.27 28.22
N PRO A 202 21.39 -7.70 27.22
CA PRO A 202 22.07 -6.41 27.34
C PRO A 202 21.12 -5.22 27.11
N PHE A 203 19.83 -5.37 27.37
CA PHE A 203 18.82 -4.35 27.13
C PHE A 203 18.13 -3.93 28.43
N GLY A 204 18.09 -2.63 28.69
CA GLY A 204 17.23 -2.05 29.71
C GLY A 204 15.76 -2.04 29.28
N THR A 205 14.94 -1.30 30.01
CA THR A 205 13.52 -1.07 29.68
C THR A 205 13.31 0.05 28.65
N GLU A 206 14.39 0.71 28.23
CA GLU A 206 14.34 1.80 27.26
C GLU A 206 14.04 1.28 25.86
N LYS A 207 13.43 2.15 25.04
CA LYS A 207 13.19 1.85 23.63
C LYS A 207 14.50 1.84 22.84
N ILE A 208 14.60 0.93 21.89
CA ILE A 208 15.77 0.80 21.02
C ILE A 208 15.66 1.66 19.74
N GLY A 209 14.45 2.12 19.44
CA GLY A 209 14.22 3.10 18.40
C GLY A 209 12.77 3.56 18.33
N THR A 210 12.49 4.43 17.36
CA THR A 210 11.17 4.99 17.11
C THR A 210 10.84 4.87 15.63
N LEU A 211 9.66 4.34 15.33
CA LEU A 211 9.11 4.35 13.99
C LEU A 211 8.15 5.53 13.84
N THR A 212 8.47 6.43 12.93
CA THR A 212 7.63 7.57 12.55
C THR A 212 6.91 7.23 11.25
N ILE A 213 5.59 7.22 11.30
CA ILE A 213 4.71 7.04 10.14
C ILE A 213 4.20 8.43 9.75
N THR A 214 4.63 8.94 8.60
CA THR A 214 4.27 10.29 8.13
C THR A 214 3.26 10.19 7.00
N PHE A 215 2.04 10.67 7.25
CA PHE A 215 1.01 10.76 6.21
C PHE A 215 1.40 11.84 5.20
N LYS A 216 1.30 11.52 3.90
CA LYS A 216 1.64 12.44 2.80
C LYS A 216 0.38 12.92 2.09
N SER A 217 -0.41 11.99 1.61
CA SER A 217 -1.58 12.25 0.77
C SER A 217 -2.46 11.02 0.68
N THR A 218 -3.73 11.24 0.33
CA THR A 218 -4.64 10.18 -0.12
C THR A 218 -5.07 10.45 -1.54
N THR A 219 -5.27 9.39 -2.31
CA THR A 219 -5.98 9.43 -3.59
C THR A 219 -7.27 8.65 -3.42
N LEU A 220 -8.40 9.30 -3.73
CA LEU A 220 -9.67 8.60 -3.86
C LEU A 220 -9.70 7.96 -5.24
N SER A 221 -9.79 6.64 -5.28
CA SER A 221 -10.14 5.91 -6.50
C SER A 221 -11.55 5.38 -6.35
N THR A 222 -12.38 5.59 -7.36
CA THR A 222 -13.63 4.84 -7.52
C THR A 222 -13.37 3.80 -8.61
N ASP A 223 -13.77 2.54 -8.44
CA ASP A 223 -13.67 1.53 -9.52
C ASP A 223 -14.39 1.99 -10.80
N THR A 224 -15.37 2.87 -10.64
CA THR A 224 -16.10 3.49 -11.74
C THR A 224 -15.25 4.38 -12.65
N PHE A 225 -14.07 4.82 -12.17
CA PHE A 225 -13.14 5.66 -12.93
C PHE A 225 -12.28 4.85 -13.92
N GLU A 226 -12.09 3.55 -13.69
CA GLU A 226 -11.33 2.65 -14.59
C GLU A 226 -12.04 2.49 -15.96
N THR A 227 -13.38 2.52 -16.00
CA THR A 227 -14.16 2.27 -17.22
C THR A 227 -14.09 3.36 -18.30
N ILE A 228 -13.59 4.57 -18.00
CA ILE A 228 -13.52 5.68 -18.97
C ILE A 228 -12.08 5.99 -19.42
N ASN A 229 -11.06 5.47 -18.74
CA ASN A 229 -9.65 5.85 -18.98
C ASN A 229 -9.11 5.53 -20.41
N ASP A 230 -9.76 4.63 -21.15
CA ASP A 230 -9.36 4.24 -22.51
C ASP A 230 -10.04 5.04 -23.64
N ILE A 231 -10.84 6.06 -23.34
CA ILE A 231 -11.46 6.87 -24.40
C ILE A 231 -10.40 7.70 -25.13
N LYS A 232 -10.45 7.70 -26.47
CA LYS A 232 -9.54 8.49 -27.32
C LYS A 232 -10.29 9.59 -28.03
N LEU A 233 -9.66 10.76 -28.13
CA LEU A 233 -10.17 11.95 -28.81
C LEU A 233 -9.25 12.32 -29.97
N PHE A 234 -9.72 12.15 -31.21
CA PHE A 234 -8.91 12.39 -32.41
C PHE A 234 -9.71 12.93 -33.62
N PRO A 235 -9.08 13.64 -34.58
CA PRO A 235 -7.71 14.14 -34.50
C PRO A 235 -7.60 15.23 -33.42
N ASN A 236 -6.45 15.28 -32.76
CA ASN A 236 -6.12 16.32 -31.80
C ASN A 236 -4.61 16.62 -31.90
N PRO A 237 -4.20 17.78 -32.45
CA PRO A 237 -5.04 18.90 -32.89
C PRO A 237 -5.95 18.58 -34.09
N SER A 238 -7.13 19.20 -34.17
CA SER A 238 -8.07 19.06 -35.30
C SER A 238 -8.11 20.33 -36.16
N SER A 239 -8.06 20.15 -37.48
CA SER A 239 -8.17 21.22 -38.50
C SER A 239 -9.32 20.98 -39.49
N SER A 240 -9.99 19.83 -39.40
CA SER A 240 -11.01 19.37 -40.35
C SER A 240 -12.44 19.75 -39.95
N GLY A 241 -12.62 20.41 -38.80
CA GLY A 241 -13.93 20.73 -38.26
C GLY A 241 -14.69 19.54 -37.66
N LYS A 242 -14.08 18.35 -37.60
CA LYS A 242 -14.67 17.17 -36.95
C LYS A 242 -13.67 16.51 -36.01
N ILE A 243 -14.19 15.98 -34.90
CA ILE A 243 -13.46 15.15 -33.95
C ILE A 243 -14.24 13.87 -33.69
N THR A 244 -13.53 12.83 -33.28
CA THR A 244 -14.07 11.50 -33.01
C THR A 244 -13.68 11.10 -31.60
N VAL A 245 -14.66 10.59 -30.88
CA VAL A 245 -14.50 9.98 -29.56
C VAL A 245 -14.68 8.47 -29.71
N SER A 246 -13.59 7.71 -29.59
CA SER A 246 -13.60 6.24 -29.71
C SER A 246 -13.52 5.54 -28.36
N ASN A 247 -13.88 4.25 -28.34
CA ASN A 247 -14.04 3.45 -27.13
C ASN A 247 -15.20 3.96 -26.26
N SER A 248 -16.26 4.43 -26.89
CA SER A 248 -17.33 5.21 -26.29
C SER A 248 -18.66 4.45 -26.11
N ASN A 249 -18.60 3.12 -26.02
CA ASN A 249 -19.77 2.23 -25.99
C ASN A 249 -20.77 2.53 -24.87
N SER A 250 -20.29 3.13 -23.78
CA SER A 250 -21.07 3.48 -22.60
C SER A 250 -21.33 4.99 -22.46
N LEU A 251 -20.94 5.83 -23.43
CA LEU A 251 -21.13 7.29 -23.33
C LEU A 251 -22.59 7.70 -23.48
N ASN A 252 -23.04 8.62 -22.63
CA ASN A 252 -24.36 9.25 -22.74
C ASN A 252 -24.27 10.73 -23.18
N LEU A 253 -23.15 11.41 -22.91
CA LEU A 253 -23.05 12.86 -23.06
C LEU A 253 -21.61 13.28 -23.33
N ILE A 254 -21.48 14.21 -24.29
CA ILE A 254 -20.23 14.89 -24.59
C ILE A 254 -20.47 16.39 -24.50
N GLU A 255 -19.71 17.06 -23.65
CA GLU A 255 -19.75 18.51 -23.46
C GLU A 255 -18.39 19.12 -23.79
N ILE A 256 -18.38 20.25 -24.48
CA ILE A 256 -17.16 21.00 -24.80
C ILE A 256 -17.24 22.34 -24.10
N TYR A 257 -16.16 22.70 -23.40
CA TYR A 257 -16.00 23.94 -22.65
C TYR A 257 -14.84 24.75 -23.20
N ASP A 258 -14.98 26.07 -23.21
CA ASP A 258 -13.84 26.96 -23.40
C ASP A 258 -12.94 27.02 -22.15
N VAL A 259 -11.79 27.68 -22.26
CA VAL A 259 -10.81 27.81 -21.17
C VAL A 259 -11.33 28.60 -19.96
N LEU A 260 -12.44 29.33 -20.11
CA LEU A 260 -13.11 30.04 -19.01
C LEU A 260 -14.19 29.19 -18.33
N GLY A 261 -14.38 27.94 -18.77
CA GLY A 261 -15.37 27.02 -18.24
C GLY A 261 -16.79 27.22 -18.78
N LYS A 262 -16.98 28.05 -19.82
CA LYS A 262 -18.28 28.20 -20.47
C LYS A 262 -18.52 27.01 -21.39
N LYS A 263 -19.66 26.33 -21.24
CA LYS A 263 -20.10 25.27 -22.16
C LYS A 263 -20.40 25.87 -23.54
N VAL A 264 -19.68 25.41 -24.56
CA VAL A 264 -19.80 25.88 -25.95
C VAL A 264 -20.47 24.87 -26.87
N LYS A 265 -20.46 23.57 -26.55
CA LYS A 265 -21.17 22.53 -27.32
C LYS A 265 -21.61 21.38 -26.41
N GLN A 266 -22.71 20.72 -26.77
CA GLN A 266 -23.24 19.55 -26.06
C GLN A 266 -23.87 18.58 -27.05
N ASN A 267 -23.48 17.31 -26.98
CA ASN A 267 -24.03 16.21 -27.77
C ASN A 267 -24.48 15.08 -26.83
N THR A 268 -25.77 14.73 -26.85
CA THR A 268 -26.30 13.57 -26.14
C THR A 268 -26.24 12.36 -27.05
N ILE A 269 -25.73 11.24 -26.54
CA ILE A 269 -25.56 9.99 -27.24
C ILE A 269 -26.69 9.04 -26.83
N ASN A 270 -27.50 8.64 -27.82
CA ASN A 270 -28.64 7.74 -27.61
C ASN A 270 -28.41 6.34 -28.20
N THR A 271 -27.22 6.07 -28.73
CA THR A 271 -26.89 4.83 -29.44
C THR A 271 -25.56 4.28 -28.92
N SER A 272 -25.52 3.01 -28.54
CA SER A 272 -24.30 2.31 -28.14
C SER A 272 -23.40 2.07 -29.37
N SER A 273 -22.60 3.06 -29.72
CA SER A 273 -21.56 2.97 -30.76
C SER A 273 -20.20 3.08 -30.10
N ASN A 274 -19.21 2.38 -30.66
CA ASN A 274 -17.84 2.47 -30.20
C ASN A 274 -17.16 3.78 -30.60
N GLU A 275 -17.76 4.51 -31.55
CA GLU A 275 -17.26 5.80 -32.03
C GLU A 275 -18.39 6.80 -32.22
N HIS A 276 -18.12 8.04 -31.82
CA HIS A 276 -19.00 9.19 -32.04
C HIS A 276 -18.24 10.34 -32.67
N SER A 277 -18.71 10.78 -33.84
CA SER A 277 -18.18 11.97 -34.51
C SER A 277 -18.93 13.23 -34.08
N ILE A 278 -18.19 14.27 -33.77
CA ILE A 278 -18.68 15.57 -33.31
C ILE A 278 -18.22 16.63 -34.28
N ASP A 279 -19.18 17.42 -34.76
CA ASP A 279 -18.91 18.60 -35.55
C ASP A 279 -18.49 19.78 -34.66
N VAL A 280 -17.32 20.33 -34.94
CA VAL A 280 -16.71 21.47 -34.25
C VAL A 280 -16.42 22.64 -35.20
N THR A 281 -17.00 22.68 -36.40
CA THR A 281 -16.79 23.77 -37.36
C THR A 281 -17.19 25.14 -36.83
N ASP A 282 -18.19 25.19 -35.94
CA ASP A 282 -18.71 26.43 -35.37
C ASP A 282 -17.84 26.99 -34.23
N LEU A 283 -16.81 26.24 -33.81
CA LEU A 283 -15.91 26.63 -32.73
C LEU A 283 -14.69 27.36 -33.29
N ASN A 284 -14.30 28.44 -32.62
CA ASN A 284 -13.09 29.18 -32.97
C ASN A 284 -11.84 28.33 -32.71
N LYS A 285 -10.75 28.64 -33.41
CA LYS A 285 -9.43 28.06 -33.15
C LYS A 285 -9.00 28.35 -31.71
N GLY A 286 -8.47 27.34 -31.01
CA GLY A 286 -8.12 27.47 -29.59
C GLY A 286 -8.08 26.14 -28.84
N VAL A 287 -7.93 26.24 -27.51
CA VAL A 287 -7.90 25.11 -26.59
C VAL A 287 -9.26 24.97 -25.91
N TYR A 288 -9.73 23.74 -25.77
CA TYR A 288 -11.01 23.39 -25.16
C TYR A 288 -10.82 22.22 -24.19
N ILE A 289 -11.78 22.08 -23.26
CA ILE A 289 -11.92 20.92 -22.39
C ILE A 289 -13.15 20.15 -22.85
N VAL A 290 -12.97 18.87 -23.18
CA VAL A 290 -14.05 17.96 -23.52
C VAL A 290 -14.35 17.12 -22.28
N ARG A 291 -15.57 17.21 -21.77
CA ARG A 291 -16.09 16.37 -20.70
C ARG A 291 -16.96 15.29 -21.29
N LEU A 292 -16.64 14.05 -20.96
CA LEU A 292 -17.30 12.83 -21.42
C LEU A 292 -18.03 12.25 -20.22
N THR A 293 -19.32 11.96 -20.34
CA THR A 293 -20.11 11.33 -19.27
C THR A 293 -20.69 10.02 -19.78
N ASP A 294 -20.56 8.96 -18.98
CA ASP A 294 -21.13 7.65 -19.28
C ASP A 294 -22.60 7.52 -18.82
N VAL A 295 -23.24 6.41 -19.19
CA VAL A 295 -24.62 6.07 -18.77
C VAL A 295 -24.78 5.93 -17.26
N SER A 296 -23.69 5.69 -16.52
CA SER A 296 -23.66 5.56 -15.06
C SER A 296 -23.39 6.89 -14.35
N GLY A 297 -23.13 7.97 -15.09
CA GLY A 297 -22.84 9.31 -14.57
C GLY A 297 -21.36 9.59 -14.28
N ASN A 298 -20.45 8.65 -14.58
CA ASN A 298 -19.01 8.86 -14.41
C ASN A 298 -18.49 9.81 -15.50
N THR A 299 -17.49 10.61 -15.16
CA THR A 299 -16.95 11.63 -16.06
C THR A 299 -15.45 11.51 -16.30
N GLU A 300 -15.02 11.68 -17.54
CA GLU A 300 -13.61 11.90 -17.91
C GLU A 300 -13.45 13.23 -18.65
N THR A 301 -12.29 13.87 -18.51
CA THR A 301 -11.97 15.10 -19.24
C THR A 301 -10.75 14.92 -20.14
N LYS A 302 -10.84 15.42 -21.38
CA LYS A 302 -9.74 15.45 -22.35
C LYS A 302 -9.50 16.87 -22.85
N LYS A 303 -8.25 17.23 -23.08
CA LYS A 303 -7.88 18.48 -23.76
C LYS A 303 -8.10 18.33 -25.27
N LEU A 304 -8.73 19.33 -25.89
CA LEU A 304 -8.90 19.45 -27.34
C LEU A 304 -8.20 20.71 -27.86
N ILE A 305 -7.52 20.60 -29.00
CA ILE A 305 -6.87 21.70 -29.69
C ILE A 305 -7.47 21.82 -31.10
N LEU A 306 -8.02 23.00 -31.44
CA LEU A 306 -8.55 23.31 -32.77
C LEU A 306 -7.64 24.33 -33.48
N ASN A 307 -7.20 23.97 -34.69
CA ASN A 307 -6.20 24.71 -35.48
C ASN A 307 -6.76 25.44 -36.70
#